data_AF-A0A1S3IIK6-F1
#
_entry.id   AF-A0A1S3IIK6-F1
#
_cell.length_a   1.000
_cell.length_b   1.000
_cell.length_c   1.000
_cell.angle_alpha   90.00
_cell.angle_beta   90.00
_cell.angle_gamma   90.00
#
_symmetry.space_group_name_H-M   'P 1'
#
loop_
_entity.id
_entity.type
_entity.pdbx_description
1 polymer ?
#
loop_
_entity_poly.entity_id
_entity_poly.type
_entity_poly.pdbx_seq_one_letter_code
_entity_poly.pdbx_strand_id
1 'polypeptide(L)'
;MELYSLSQALELLPTTSKVKEILVFLENVLEDRAAEKRNAQVLKGLIFQEHLMVQSQRMFYQKKKCIITEEKNCRVCRKRIGNSAFARYPNEVVVHYYCCKDPNVCPNID
;
A
#
# COMPACT_ATOMS: atom_id res chain seq x y z
N MET A 1 4.88 29.51 -18.86
CA MET A 1 3.99 29.25 -20.01
C MET A 1 2.60 29.06 -19.45
N GLU A 2 1.72 30.03 -19.66
CA GLU A 2 0.34 29.95 -19.22
C GLU A 2 -0.37 28.83 -19.99
N LEU A 3 -0.88 27.83 -19.26
CA LEU A 3 -1.68 26.75 -19.81
C LEU A 3 -3.12 27.27 -19.95
N TYR A 4 -3.45 27.87 -21.08
CA TYR A 4 -4.84 28.19 -21.42
C TYR A 4 -5.66 26.90 -21.57
N SER A 5 -6.88 26.89 -21.04
CA SER A 5 -7.84 25.82 -21.30
C SER A 5 -8.31 25.87 -22.76
N LEU A 6 -8.79 24.74 -23.29
CA LEU A 6 -9.24 24.67 -24.69
C LEU A 6 -10.35 25.71 -24.99
N SER A 7 -11.22 25.99 -24.02
CA SER A 7 -12.25 27.03 -24.14
C SER A 7 -11.66 28.43 -24.23
N GLN A 8 -10.65 28.75 -23.42
CA GLN A 8 -9.98 30.05 -23.47
C GLN A 8 -9.17 30.23 -24.77
N ALA A 9 -8.57 29.16 -25.28
CA ALA A 9 -7.84 29.19 -26.54
C ALA A 9 -8.77 29.47 -27.75
N LEU A 10 -10.01 28.98 -27.71
CA LEU A 10 -11.01 29.24 -28.75
C LEU A 10 -11.45 30.72 -28.78
N GLU A 11 -11.45 31.41 -27.64
CA GLU A 11 -11.77 32.85 -27.56
C GLU A 11 -10.68 33.74 -28.20
N LEU A 12 -9.46 33.23 -28.38
CA LEU A 12 -8.35 33.94 -29.01
C LEU A 12 -8.37 33.86 -30.55
N LEU A 13 -9.27 33.06 -31.13
CA LEU A 13 -9.36 32.90 -32.57
C LEU A 13 -10.00 34.16 -33.23
N PRO A 14 -9.43 34.66 -34.34
CA PRO A 14 -10.07 35.69 -35.14
C PRO A 14 -11.47 35.24 -35.58
N THR A 15 -12.45 36.14 -35.54
CA THR A 15 -13.84 35.88 -35.97
C THR A 15 -13.98 35.50 -37.45
N THR A 16 -12.94 35.72 -38.26
CA THR A 16 -12.86 35.30 -39.66
C THR A 16 -12.42 33.85 -39.85
N SER A 17 -11.93 33.19 -38.80
CA SER A 17 -11.39 31.83 -38.86
C SER A 17 -12.52 30.83 -39.06
N LYS A 18 -12.42 29.99 -40.09
CA LYS A 18 -13.40 28.93 -40.32
C LYS A 18 -13.04 27.75 -39.43
N VAL A 19 -13.98 27.30 -38.61
CA VAL A 19 -13.81 26.12 -37.74
C VAL A 19 -13.34 24.88 -38.51
N LYS A 20 -13.77 24.72 -39.77
CA LYS A 20 -13.32 23.63 -40.66
C LYS A 20 -11.80 23.57 -40.85
N GLU A 21 -11.12 24.71 -40.81
CA GLU A 21 -9.67 24.80 -41.05
C GLU A 21 -8.85 24.29 -39.85
N ILE A 22 -9.46 24.27 -38.65
CA ILE A 22 -8.82 23.86 -37.40
C ILE A 22 -9.42 22.58 -36.80
N LEU A 23 -10.40 21.98 -37.48
CA LEU A 23 -11.22 20.89 -36.95
C LEU A 23 -10.38 19.66 -36.58
N VAL A 24 -9.48 19.24 -37.48
CA VAL A 24 -8.56 18.11 -37.24
C VAL A 24 -7.66 18.36 -36.04
N PHE A 25 -7.19 19.60 -35.87
CA PHE A 25 -6.38 19.96 -34.70
C PHE A 25 -7.21 19.85 -33.40
N LEU A 26 -8.43 20.39 -33.39
CA LEU A 26 -9.31 20.33 -32.22
C LEU A 26 -9.67 18.88 -31.85
N GLU A 27 -9.96 18.03 -32.83
CA GLU A 27 -10.22 16.60 -32.63
C GLU A 27 -9.01 15.91 -31.98
N ASN A 28 -7.82 16.08 -32.54
CA ASN A 28 -6.60 15.49 -31.98
C ASN A 28 -6.34 15.96 -30.54
N VAL A 29 -6.49 17.27 -30.27
CA VAL A 29 -6.28 17.79 -28.91
C VAL A 29 -7.31 17.22 -27.93
N LEU A 30 -8.57 17.10 -28.33
CA LEU A 30 -9.61 16.51 -27.47
C LEU A 30 -9.36 15.02 -27.21
N GLU A 31 -8.94 14.28 -28.23
CA GLU A 31 -8.56 12.87 -28.10
C GLU A 31 -7.36 12.68 -27.18
N ASP A 32 -6.31 13.49 -27.34
CA ASP A 32 -5.11 13.49 -26.50
C ASP A 32 -5.46 13.79 -25.05
N ARG A 33 -6.27 14.83 -24.81
CA ARG A 33 -6.73 15.18 -23.45
C ARG A 33 -7.58 14.07 -22.83
N ALA A 34 -8.42 13.42 -23.63
CA ALA A 34 -9.21 12.29 -23.16
C ALA A 34 -8.31 11.09 -22.82
N ALA A 35 -7.28 10.82 -23.62
CA ALA A 35 -6.30 9.77 -23.39
C ALA A 35 -5.46 10.05 -22.14
N GLU A 36 -4.95 11.28 -21.99
CA GLU A 36 -4.21 11.75 -20.81
C GLU A 36 -5.05 11.57 -19.54
N LYS A 37 -6.32 11.98 -19.57
CA LYS A 37 -7.25 11.81 -18.44
C LYS A 37 -7.47 10.33 -18.10
N ARG A 38 -7.70 9.47 -19.09
CA ARG A 38 -7.88 8.02 -18.88
C ARG A 38 -6.62 7.41 -18.26
N ASN A 39 -5.45 7.74 -18.78
CA ASN A 39 -4.17 7.23 -18.27
C ASN A 39 -3.91 7.69 -16.84
N ALA A 40 -4.18 8.96 -16.53
CA ALA A 40 -4.06 9.49 -15.17
C ALA A 40 -5.02 8.80 -14.19
N GLN A 41 -6.25 8.50 -14.62
CA GLN A 41 -7.23 7.75 -13.81
C GLN A 41 -6.77 6.31 -13.54
N VAL A 42 -6.24 5.62 -14.55
CA VAL A 42 -5.66 4.28 -14.41
C VAL A 42 -4.49 4.31 -13.43
N LEU A 43 -3.53 5.23 -13.62
CA LEU A 43 -2.37 5.37 -12.74
C LEU A 43 -2.79 5.66 -11.29
N LYS A 44 -3.75 6.57 -11.08
CA LYS A 44 -4.31 6.84 -9.76
C LYS A 44 -4.91 5.59 -9.13
N GLY A 45 -5.65 4.80 -9.91
CA GLY A 45 -6.22 3.53 -9.46
C GLY A 45 -5.16 2.53 -9.02
N LEU A 46 -4.10 2.37 -9.81
CA LEU A 46 -2.98 1.46 -9.51
C LEU A 46 -2.27 1.85 -8.21
N ILE A 47 -1.91 3.13 -8.06
CA ILE A 47 -1.25 3.65 -6.85
C ILE A 47 -2.14 3.46 -5.62
N PHE A 48 -3.44 3.75 -5.77
CA PHE A 48 -4.39 3.59 -4.66
C PHE A 48 -4.56 2.11 -4.27
N GLN A 49 -4.61 1.19 -5.23
CA GLN A 49 -4.68 -0.24 -4.95
C GLN A 49 -3.43 -0.71 -4.21
N GLU A 50 -2.24 -0.34 -4.68
CA GLU A 50 -0.98 -0.70 -4.01
C GLU A 50 -0.95 -0.19 -2.57
N HIS A 51 -1.39 1.06 -2.35
CA HIS A 51 -1.53 1.63 -1.03
C HIS A 51 -2.45 0.79 -0.13
N LEU A 52 -3.62 0.41 -0.62
CA LEU A 52 -4.56 -0.44 0.13
C LEU A 52 -3.98 -1.82 0.44
N MET A 53 -3.26 -2.43 -0.50
CA MET A 53 -2.59 -3.72 -0.29
C MET A 53 -1.57 -3.63 0.85
N VAL A 54 -0.68 -2.64 0.81
CA VAL A 54 0.31 -2.43 1.87
C VAL A 54 -0.36 -2.13 3.22
N GLN A 55 -1.41 -1.30 3.23
CA GLN A 55 -2.18 -1.04 4.46
C GLN A 55 -2.79 -2.33 5.03
N SER A 56 -3.44 -3.14 4.19
CA SER A 56 -4.06 -4.40 4.62
C SER A 56 -3.04 -5.37 5.19
N GLN A 57 -1.87 -5.48 4.56
CA GLN A 57 -0.78 -6.33 5.02
C GLN A 57 -0.23 -5.84 6.36
N ARG A 58 -0.05 -4.52 6.52
CA ARG A 58 0.35 -3.91 7.79
C ARG A 58 -0.66 -4.22 8.89
N MET A 59 -1.96 -4.04 8.63
CA MET A 59 -3.03 -4.38 9.59
C MET A 59 -3.00 -5.88 9.95
N PHE A 60 -2.77 -6.75 8.97
CA PHE A 60 -2.69 -8.19 9.17
C PHE A 60 -1.54 -8.60 10.11
N TYR A 61 -0.39 -7.93 10.05
CA TYR A 61 0.72 -8.20 10.98
C TYR A 61 0.53 -7.50 12.33
N GLN A 62 0.00 -6.27 12.35
CA GLN A 62 -0.24 -5.51 13.59
C GLN A 62 -1.32 -6.15 14.47
N LYS A 63 -2.33 -6.81 13.90
CA LYS A 63 -3.35 -7.53 14.69
C LYS A 63 -2.79 -8.73 15.45
N LYS A 64 -1.62 -9.27 15.08
CA LYS A 64 -1.02 -10.46 15.70
C LYS A 64 -0.40 -10.13 17.06
N LYS A 65 -1.22 -10.08 18.11
CA LYS A 65 -0.76 -9.94 19.49
C LYS A 65 -0.46 -11.28 20.16
N CYS A 66 0.46 -11.27 21.12
CA CYS A 66 0.68 -12.38 22.03
C CYS A 66 0.29 -11.93 23.43
N ILE A 67 -0.63 -12.65 24.07
CA ILE A 67 -1.06 -12.37 25.44
C ILE A 67 -0.28 -13.31 26.36
N ILE A 68 0.50 -12.74 27.27
CA ILE A 68 1.18 -13.47 28.33
C ILE A 68 0.24 -13.52 29.53
N THR A 69 -0.37 -14.67 29.76
CA THR A 69 -1.16 -14.95 30.97
C THR A 69 -0.27 -15.56 32.05
N GLU A 70 -0.75 -15.56 33.30
CA GLU A 70 -0.04 -16.18 34.42
C GLU A 70 0.20 -17.69 34.24
N GLU A 71 -0.65 -18.34 33.44
CA GLU A 71 -0.58 -19.77 33.12
C GLU A 71 0.27 -20.06 31.86
N LYS A 72 0.74 -19.03 31.15
CA LYS A 72 1.50 -19.22 29.91
C LYS A 72 2.85 -19.85 30.24
N ASN A 73 3.08 -21.07 29.72
CA ASN A 73 4.31 -21.81 29.95
C ASN A 73 5.27 -21.71 28.74
N CYS A 74 6.57 -21.65 29.04
CA CYS A 74 7.63 -21.80 28.05
C CYS A 74 7.55 -23.19 27.40
N ARG A 75 7.57 -23.26 26.07
CA ARG A 75 7.50 -24.55 25.34
C ARG A 75 8.76 -25.43 25.47
N VAL A 76 9.88 -24.88 25.92
CA VAL A 76 11.14 -25.62 26.10
C VAL A 76 11.27 -26.16 27.53
N CYS A 77 11.25 -25.27 28.53
CA CYS A 77 11.46 -25.68 29.93
C CYS A 77 10.17 -25.99 30.70
N ARG A 78 8.99 -25.80 30.09
CA ARG A 78 7.65 -26.05 30.65
C ARG A 78 7.31 -25.25 31.92
N LYS A 79 8.15 -24.30 32.34
CA LYS A 79 7.90 -23.37 33.45
C LYS A 79 7.06 -22.17 32.98
N ARG A 80 6.30 -21.56 33.90
CA ARG A 80 5.52 -20.33 33.68
C ARG A 80 6.43 -19.17 33.25
N ILE A 81 5.97 -18.37 32.29
CA ILE A 81 6.68 -17.16 31.82
C ILE A 81 6.65 -16.07 32.89
N GLY A 82 5.47 -15.77 33.46
CA GLY A 82 5.30 -14.71 34.46
C GLY A 82 5.87 -13.37 33.98
N ASN A 83 6.70 -12.74 34.81
CA ASN A 83 7.38 -11.48 34.50
C ASN A 83 8.79 -11.68 33.89
N SER A 84 9.16 -12.91 33.54
CA SER A 84 10.48 -13.21 32.98
C SER A 84 10.60 -12.70 31.55
N ALA A 85 11.81 -12.27 31.16
CA ALA A 85 12.10 -11.97 29.76
C ALA A 85 11.77 -13.18 28.87
N PHE A 86 11.11 -12.93 27.74
CA PHE A 86 10.64 -13.96 26.82
C PHE A 86 10.98 -13.61 25.36
N ALA A 87 11.05 -14.64 24.52
CA ALA A 87 11.14 -14.55 23.08
C ALA A 87 9.88 -15.15 22.45
N ARG A 88 9.41 -14.54 21.36
CA ARG A 88 8.27 -15.02 20.57
C ARG A 88 8.76 -15.35 19.17
N TYR A 89 8.52 -16.58 18.73
CA TYR A 89 8.85 -17.04 17.39
C TYR A 89 7.70 -16.78 16.40
N PRO A 90 7.99 -16.75 15.08
CA PRO A 90 6.97 -16.59 14.04
C PRO A 90 5.86 -17.65 14.06
N ASN A 91 6.15 -18.87 14.55
CA ASN A 91 5.18 -19.94 14.77
C ASN A 91 4.30 -19.77 16.03
N GLU A 92 4.33 -18.58 16.64
CA GLU A 92 3.55 -18.21 17.83
C GLU A 92 3.97 -18.88 19.14
N VAL A 93 5.06 -19.65 19.11
CA VAL A 93 5.67 -20.21 20.32
C VAL A 93 6.32 -19.11 21.14
N VAL A 94 6.05 -19.13 22.44
CA VAL A 94 6.71 -18.30 23.44
C VAL A 94 7.64 -19.17 24.27
N VAL A 95 8.86 -18.68 24.45
CA VAL A 95 9.87 -19.29 25.32
C VAL A 95 10.45 -18.23 26.24
N HIS A 96 11.03 -18.64 27.36
CA HIS A 96 11.93 -17.77 28.11
C HIS A 96 13.07 -17.31 27.21
N TYR A 97 13.56 -16.08 27.40
CA TYR A 97 14.68 -15.57 26.63
C TYR A 97 15.92 -16.46 26.77
N TYR A 98 16.18 -16.99 27.97
CA TYR A 98 17.25 -17.98 28.20
C TYR A 98 17.05 -19.31 27.45
N CYS A 99 15.80 -19.69 27.14
CA CYS A 99 15.51 -20.88 26.35
C CYS A 99 15.58 -20.65 24.84
N CYS A 100 15.75 -19.40 24.40
CA CYS A 100 15.98 -19.03 23.01
C CYS A 100 17.44 -19.27 22.65
N LYS A 101 17.77 -20.45 22.12
CA LYS A 101 19.15 -20.78 21.69
C LYS A 101 19.52 -20.12 20.37
N ASP A 102 18.60 -20.16 19.41
CA ASP A 102 18.70 -19.50 18.11
C ASP A 102 17.38 -18.76 17.85
N PRO A 103 17.40 -17.43 17.63
CA PRO A 103 16.19 -16.65 17.34
C PRO A 103 15.60 -16.92 15.95
N ASN A 104 16.38 -17.48 15.01
CA ASN A 104 15.96 -17.74 13.64
C ASN A 104 15.39 -19.15 13.44
N VAL A 105 15.66 -20.06 14.38
CA VAL A 105 15.18 -21.44 14.33
C VAL A 105 14.08 -21.63 15.36
N CYS A 106 12.87 -21.92 14.89
CA CYS A 106 11.76 -22.25 15.78
C CYS A 106 12.10 -23.52 16.59
N PRO A 107 11.81 -23.57 17.90
CA PRO A 107 12.05 -24.76 18.70
C PRO A 107 11.19 -25.91 18.16
N ASN A 108 11.82 -27.05 17.86
CA ASN A 108 11.10 -28.27 17.53
C ASN A 108 10.51 -28.83 18.84
N ILE A 109 9.19 -28.89 18.93
CA ILE A 109 8.48 -29.31 20.13
C ILE A 109 7.75 -30.58 19.73
N ASP A 110 8.43 -31.71 19.89
CA ASP A 110 7.80 -33.03 19.97
C ASP A 110 7.09 -33.19 21.33
#